data_AF-A0A1H2UK66-F1
#
_entry.id   AF-A0A1H2UK66-F1
#
_cell.length_a   1.000
_cell.length_b   1.000
_cell.length_c   1.000
_cell.angle_alpha   90.00
_cell.angle_beta   90.00
_cell.angle_gamma   90.00
#
_symmetry.space_group_name_H-M   'P 1'
#
loop_
_entity.id
_entity.type
_entity.pdbx_description
1 polymer ?
#
loop_
_entity_poly.entity_id
_entity_poly.type
_entity_poly.pdbx_seq_one_letter_code
_entity_poly.pdbx_strand_id
1 'polypeptide(L)'
;MTAFTAYFDGGCPLCSKEIAHYRRIDKAGVIHWVDITDDGGALAEAGIDRTDAMRRIHAKETDGRILTGVPAFVAIWRRLPGYRRLAALVQGLRLVGLLDWGYARFADWRLMRRCKDGSCSLTP
;
A
#
# COMPACT_ATOMS: atom_id res chain seq x y z
N MET A 1 21.22 3.68 6.95
CA MET A 1 20.81 2.40 6.31
C MET A 1 19.38 2.59 5.84
N THR A 2 19.14 2.67 4.54
CA THR A 2 17.78 2.86 4.01
C THR A 2 17.02 1.53 4.11
N ALA A 3 16.00 1.49 4.96
CA ALA A 3 15.11 0.35 5.09
C ALA A 3 13.94 0.47 4.08
N PHE A 4 13.35 -0.66 3.70
CA PHE A 4 12.12 -0.65 2.90
C PHE A 4 10.96 -0.20 3.77
N THR A 5 10.24 0.83 3.33
CA THR A 5 9.17 1.45 4.12
C THR A 5 7.84 1.30 3.42
N ALA A 6 6.81 0.78 4.10
CA ALA A 6 5.46 0.70 3.60
C ALA A 6 4.57 1.71 4.31
N TYR A 7 3.98 2.62 3.55
CA TYR A 7 3.07 3.66 4.01
C TYR A 7 1.63 3.21 3.77
N PHE A 8 0.78 3.26 4.80
CA PHE A 8 -0.60 2.81 4.74
C PHE A 8 -1.53 3.67 5.58
N ASP A 9 -2.77 3.83 5.12
CA ASP A 9 -3.83 4.51 5.86
C ASP A 9 -4.51 3.54 6.84
N GLY A 10 -4.23 3.73 8.13
CA GLY A 10 -4.87 3.03 9.26
C GLY A 10 -6.35 3.37 9.46
N GLY A 11 -6.81 4.56 9.05
CA GLY A 11 -8.21 4.98 9.04
C GLY A 11 -9.07 4.20 8.03
N CYS A 12 -8.43 3.49 7.10
CA CYS A 12 -9.08 2.59 6.17
C CYS A 12 -9.11 1.14 6.72
N PRO A 13 -10.27 0.61 7.15
CA PRO A 13 -10.35 -0.68 7.84
C PRO A 13 -10.00 -1.89 6.98
N LEU A 14 -9.92 -1.76 5.65
CA LEU A 14 -9.43 -2.83 4.80
C LEU A 14 -7.90 -2.77 4.67
N CYS A 15 -7.35 -1.59 4.36
CA CYS A 15 -5.90 -1.40 4.28
C CYS A 15 -5.26 -1.76 5.62
N SER A 16 -5.80 -1.24 6.73
CA SER A 16 -5.35 -1.58 8.08
C SER A 16 -5.42 -3.08 8.37
N LYS A 17 -6.50 -3.79 7.96
CA LYS A 17 -6.61 -5.25 8.13
C LYS A 17 -5.57 -6.03 7.32
N GLU A 18 -5.35 -5.67 6.06
CA GLU A 18 -4.35 -6.32 5.21
C GLU A 18 -2.93 -6.07 5.72
N ILE A 19 -2.64 -4.85 6.16
CA ILE A 19 -1.33 -4.51 6.73
C ILE A 19 -1.12 -5.20 8.07
N ALA A 20 -2.13 -5.27 8.93
CA ALA A 20 -2.07 -6.04 10.17
C ALA A 20 -1.86 -7.55 9.92
N HIS A 21 -2.37 -8.08 8.81
CA HIS A 21 -2.06 -9.44 8.37
C HIS A 21 -0.60 -9.59 7.94
N TYR A 22 -0.11 -8.68 7.10
CA TYR A 22 1.30 -8.69 6.66
C TYR A 22 2.29 -8.49 7.79
N ARG A 23 2.02 -7.58 8.74
CA ARG A 23 2.84 -7.38 9.96
C ARG A 23 2.98 -8.66 10.78
N ARG A 24 1.93 -9.48 10.88
CA ARG A 24 1.98 -10.77 11.59
C ARG A 24 2.86 -11.80 10.87
N ILE A 25 2.97 -11.70 9.55
CA ILE A 25 3.80 -12.57 8.72
C ILE A 25 5.25 -12.08 8.70
N ASP A 26 5.46 -10.77 8.77
CA ASP A 26 6.77 -10.10 8.84
C ASP A 26 7.45 -10.33 10.20
N LYS A 27 7.67 -11.60 10.56
CA LYS A 27 8.34 -11.98 11.81
C LYS A 27 9.80 -11.53 11.88
N ALA A 28 10.40 -11.25 10.72
CA ALA A 28 11.77 -10.77 10.61
C ALA A 28 11.89 -9.24 10.73
N GLY A 29 10.77 -8.50 10.74
CA GLY A 29 10.76 -7.04 10.83
C GLY A 29 11.51 -6.36 9.69
N VAL A 30 11.44 -6.92 8.48
CA VAL A 30 12.20 -6.41 7.33
C VAL A 30 11.52 -5.22 6.64
N ILE A 31 10.25 -4.95 6.98
CA ILE A 31 9.47 -3.84 6.45
C ILE A 31 9.22 -2.83 7.57
N HIS A 32 9.55 -1.57 7.30
CA HIS A 32 9.18 -0.46 8.16
C HIS A 32 7.75 0.00 7.83
N TRP A 33 6.79 -0.30 8.70
CA TRP A 33 5.39 0.06 8.51
C TRP A 33 5.12 1.46 9.08
N VAL A 34 4.63 2.39 8.25
CA VAL A 34 4.29 3.77 8.63
C VAL A 34 2.80 3.98 8.42
N ASP A 35 2.10 4.31 9.51
CA ASP A 35 0.71 4.72 9.47
C ASP A 35 0.63 6.22 9.15
N ILE A 36 -0.08 6.57 8.08
CA ILE A 36 -0.23 7.96 7.61
C ILE A 36 -1.55 8.60 8.05
N THR A 37 -2.34 7.92 8.89
CA THR A 37 -3.67 8.42 9.33
C THR A 37 -3.56 9.75 10.08
N ASP A 38 -2.57 9.86 10.98
CA ASP A 38 -2.33 11.05 11.82
C ASP A 38 -1.04 11.80 11.45
N ASP A 39 -0.17 11.20 10.61
CA ASP A 39 1.16 11.74 10.32
C ASP A 39 1.33 12.13 8.85
N GLY A 40 0.82 13.30 8.51
CA GLY A 40 1.01 13.91 7.18
C GLY A 40 2.47 14.32 6.90
N GLY A 41 3.33 14.39 7.91
CA GLY A 41 4.75 14.74 7.76
C GLY A 41 5.52 13.66 7.02
N ALA A 42 5.25 12.39 7.34
CA ALA A 42 5.89 11.25 6.67
C ALA A 42 5.57 11.16 5.16
N LEU A 43 4.39 11.65 4.74
CA LEU A 43 4.01 11.75 3.33
C LEU A 43 4.76 12.88 2.61
N ALA A 44 4.89 14.04 3.25
CA ALA A 44 5.62 15.18 2.72
C ALA A 44 7.12 14.86 2.54
N GLU A 45 7.74 14.17 3.50
CA GLU A 45 9.12 13.69 3.38
C GLU A 45 9.31 12.63 2.29
N ALA A 46 8.25 11.87 1.97
CA ALA A 46 8.25 10.87 0.90
C ALA A 46 7.86 11.45 -0.47
N GLY A 47 7.38 12.70 -0.54
CA GLY A 47 6.88 13.33 -1.75
C GLY A 47 5.56 12.72 -2.26
N ILE A 48 4.73 12.18 -1.38
CA ILE A 48 3.48 11.49 -1.72
C ILE A 48 2.30 12.42 -1.42
N ASP A 49 1.41 12.61 -2.40
CA ASP A 49 0.17 13.37 -2.20
C ASP A 49 -0.76 12.63 -1.23
N ARG A 50 -1.33 13.35 -0.27
CA ARG A 50 -2.20 12.76 0.76
C ARG A 50 -3.44 12.10 0.16
N THR A 51 -4.01 12.68 -0.90
CA THR A 51 -5.20 12.15 -1.58
C THR A 51 -4.89 10.82 -2.26
N ASP A 52 -3.72 10.72 -2.89
CA ASP A 52 -3.27 9.47 -3.51
C ASP A 52 -2.89 8.42 -2.44
N ALA A 53 -2.28 8.86 -1.34
CA ALA A 53 -1.91 8.01 -0.22
C ALA A 53 -3.12 7.38 0.48
N MET A 54 -4.25 8.11 0.54
CA MET A 54 -5.52 7.58 1.04
C MET A 54 -6.18 6.60 0.06
N ARG A 55 -5.90 6.73 -1.24
CA ARG A 55 -6.48 5.85 -2.28
C ARG A 55 -5.73 4.53 -2.42
N ARG A 56 -4.40 4.55 -2.27
CA ARG A 56 -3.53 3.41 -2.61
C ARG A 56 -2.42 3.26 -1.59
N ILE A 57 -2.01 2.01 -1.37
CA ILE A 57 -0.81 1.73 -0.58
C ILE A 57 0.44 2.24 -1.30
N HIS A 58 1.40 2.74 -0.53
CA HIS A 58 2.67 3.19 -1.03
C HIS A 58 3.81 2.44 -0.35
N ALA A 59 4.90 2.20 -1.08
CA ALA A 59 6.11 1.63 -0.54
C ALA A 59 7.34 2.33 -1.08
N LYS A 60 8.29 2.64 -0.22
CA LYS A 60 9.60 3.19 -0.57
C LYS A 60 10.64 2.09 -0.53
N GLU A 61 11.27 1.87 -1.67
CA GLU A 61 12.41 0.97 -1.82
C GLU A 61 13.68 1.55 -1.16
N THR A 62 14.65 0.69 -0.91
CA THR A 62 15.91 1.09 -0.26
C THR A 62 16.76 2.03 -1.13
N ASP A 63 16.50 2.04 -2.45
CA ASP A 63 17.09 2.94 -3.44
C ASP A 63 16.36 4.30 -3.55
N GLY A 64 15.30 4.50 -2.74
CA GLY A 64 14.50 5.72 -2.73
C GLY A 64 13.33 5.72 -3.71
N ARG A 65 13.13 4.69 -4.54
CA ARG A 65 11.99 4.61 -5.45
C ARG A 65 10.68 4.45 -4.68
N ILE A 66 9.67 5.23 -5.06
CA ILE A 66 8.31 5.08 -4.55
C ILE A 66 7.52 4.18 -5.49
N LEU A 67 6.93 3.14 -4.92
CA LEU A 67 6.00 2.22 -5.56
C LEU A 67 4.60 2.53 -5.02
N THR A 68 3.60 2.50 -5.89
CA THR A 68 2.21 2.81 -5.54
C THR A 68 1.30 1.70 -6.04
N GLY A 69 0.27 1.33 -5.28
CA GLY A 69 -0.73 0.34 -5.69
C GLY A 69 -0.21 -1.10 -5.70
N VAL A 70 -0.54 -1.90 -6.72
CA VAL A 70 -0.11 -3.30 -6.81
C VAL A 70 1.42 -3.45 -6.84
N PRO A 71 2.21 -2.61 -7.52
CA PRO A 71 3.67 -2.61 -7.39
C PRO A 71 4.18 -2.59 -5.95
N ALA A 72 3.56 -1.79 -5.06
CA ALA A 72 3.90 -1.74 -3.65
C ALA A 72 3.53 -3.03 -2.91
N PHE A 73 2.35 -3.60 -3.18
CA PHE A 73 1.96 -4.92 -2.65
C PHE A 73 2.93 -6.03 -3.08
N VAL A 74 3.31 -6.05 -4.35
CA VAL A 74 4.27 -7.03 -4.88
C VAL A 74 5.63 -6.86 -4.20
N ALA A 75 6.09 -5.63 -3.96
CA ALA A 75 7.33 -5.37 -3.26
C ALA A 75 7.30 -5.81 -1.79
N ILE A 76 6.15 -5.67 -1.11
CA ILE A 76 5.89 -6.22 0.23
C ILE A 76 5.94 -7.75 0.18
N TRP A 77 5.20 -8.38 -0.74
CA TRP A 77 5.12 -9.84 -0.87
C TRP A 77 6.47 -10.50 -1.17
N ARG A 78 7.37 -9.81 -1.89
CA ARG A 78 8.74 -10.28 -2.12
C ARG A 78 9.58 -10.38 -0.84
N ARG A 79 9.19 -9.66 0.21
CA ARG A 79 9.89 -9.59 1.50
C ARG A 79 9.25 -10.46 2.58
N LEU A 80 7.96 -10.77 2.45
CA LEU A 80 7.25 -11.63 3.39
C LEU A 80 7.52 -13.13 3.15
N PRO A 81 7.85 -13.92 4.19
CA PRO A 81 7.96 -15.37 4.07
C PRO A 81 6.59 -15.97 3.69
N GLY A 82 6.57 -16.84 2.67
CA GLY A 82 5.34 -17.44 2.12
C GLY A 82 4.78 -16.75 0.87
N TYR A 83 4.90 -15.42 0.78
CA TYR A 83 4.38 -14.64 -0.36
C TYR A 83 5.42 -14.46 -1.48
N ARG A 84 6.69 -14.80 -1.25
CA ARG A 84 7.77 -14.68 -2.25
C ARG A 84 7.47 -15.43 -3.54
N ARG A 85 6.93 -16.65 -3.44
CA ARG A 85 6.57 -17.48 -4.61
C ARG A 85 5.40 -16.88 -5.37
N LEU A 86 4.40 -16.37 -4.66
CA LEU A 86 3.26 -15.68 -5.26
C LEU A 86 3.72 -14.39 -5.97
N ALA A 87 4.56 -13.59 -5.34
CA ALA A 87 5.11 -12.38 -5.94
C ALA A 87 5.91 -12.68 -7.21
N ALA A 88 6.75 -13.72 -7.19
CA ALA A 88 7.52 -14.16 -8.35
C ALA A 88 6.60 -14.68 -9.48
N LEU A 89 5.54 -15.41 -9.15
CA LEU A 89 4.56 -15.89 -10.12
C LEU A 89 3.78 -14.73 -10.77
N VAL A 90 3.30 -13.78 -9.97
CA VAL A 90 2.58 -12.59 -10.45
C VAL A 90 3.48 -11.70 -11.34
N GLN A 91 4.75 -11.52 -10.97
CA GLN A 91 5.72 -10.81 -11.82
C GLN A 91 6.06 -11.59 -13.08
N GLY A 92 6.34 -12.90 -12.96
CA GLY A 92 6.73 -13.76 -14.08
C GLY A 92 5.64 -13.86 -15.13
N LEU A 93 4.37 -13.91 -14.71
CA LEU A 93 3.21 -13.90 -15.60
C LEU A 93 2.84 -12.50 -16.11
N ARG A 94 3.59 -11.44 -15.75
CA ARG A 94 3.29 -10.03 -16.05
C ARG A 94 1.86 -9.61 -15.69
N LEU A 95 1.23 -10.31 -14.75
CA LEU A 95 -0.15 -10.05 -14.32
C LEU A 95 -0.26 -8.78 -13.48
N VAL A 96 0.86 -8.20 -13.05
CA VAL A 96 0.91 -6.96 -12.26
C VAL A 96 0.03 -5.87 -12.87
N GLY A 97 0.12 -5.62 -14.19
CA GLY A 97 -0.70 -4.59 -14.83
C GLY A 97 -2.19 -4.90 -14.86
N LEU A 98 -2.56 -6.17 -15.08
CA LEU A 98 -3.96 -6.61 -15.12
C LEU A 98 -4.60 -6.60 -13.72
N LEU A 99 -3.85 -7.08 -12.72
CA LEU A 99 -4.22 -7.04 -11.31
C LEU A 99 -4.28 -5.60 -10.80
N ASP A 100 -3.35 -4.73 -11.19
CA ASP A 100 -3.39 -3.31 -10.83
C ASP A 100 -4.60 -2.61 -11.44
N TRP A 101 -4.95 -2.90 -12.68
CA TRP A 101 -6.16 -2.38 -13.29
C TRP A 101 -7.44 -2.88 -12.59
N GLY A 102 -7.50 -4.18 -12.28
CA GLY A 102 -8.62 -4.77 -11.54
C GLY A 102 -8.74 -4.22 -10.12
N TYR A 103 -7.62 -4.10 -9.42
CA TYR A 103 -7.54 -3.55 -8.07
C TYR A 103 -7.85 -2.05 -8.06
N ALA A 104 -7.34 -1.27 -9.01
CA ALA A 104 -7.63 0.16 -9.14
C ALA A 104 -9.12 0.39 -9.39
N ARG A 105 -9.76 -0.35 -10.30
CA ARG A 105 -11.22 -0.27 -10.50
C ARG A 105 -11.99 -0.64 -9.25
N PHE A 106 -11.57 -1.65 -8.51
CA PHE A 106 -12.23 -2.03 -7.26
C PHE A 106 -12.03 -0.97 -6.17
N ALA A 107 -10.82 -0.43 -6.02
CA ALA A 107 -10.49 0.62 -5.06
C ALA A 107 -11.25 1.91 -5.35
N ASP A 108 -11.30 2.35 -6.62
CA ASP A 108 -12.05 3.54 -7.05
C ASP A 108 -13.56 3.35 -6.89
N TRP A 109 -14.10 2.18 -7.25
CA TRP A 109 -15.50 1.84 -7.02
C TRP A 109 -15.85 1.84 -5.53
N ARG A 110 -14.95 1.34 -4.68
CA ARG A 110 -15.16 1.30 -3.23
C ARG A 110 -15.04 2.68 -2.60
N LEU A 111 -14.08 3.50 -3.01
CA LEU A 111 -13.95 4.88 -2.54
C LEU A 111 -15.20 5.68 -2.91
N MET A 112 -15.70 5.53 -4.15
CA MET A 112 -16.97 6.12 -4.55
C MET A 112 -18.14 5.67 -3.66
N ARG A 113 -18.21 4.38 -3.29
CA ARG A 113 -19.23 3.91 -2.34
C ARG A 113 -19.07 4.51 -0.95
N ARG A 114 -17.85 4.60 -0.42
CA ARG A 114 -17.60 5.21 0.90
C ARG A 114 -17.89 6.70 0.95
N CYS A 115 -17.59 7.46 -0.10
CA CYS A 115 -18.01 8.86 -0.17
C CYS A 115 -19.54 9.00 -0.26
N LYS A 116 -20.24 8.00 -0.82
CA LYS A 116 -21.71 7.99 -0.89
C LYS A 116 -22.37 7.72 0.47
N ASP A 117 -21.70 6.96 1.34
CA ASP A 117 -22.14 6.68 2.72
C ASP A 117 -21.77 7.82 3.71
N GLY A 118 -21.36 8.99 3.20
CA GLY A 118 -21.14 10.20 4.02
C GLY A 118 -19.84 10.21 4.84
N SER A 119 -18.94 9.24 4.66
CA SER A 119 -17.70 9.14 5.45
C SER A 119 -16.48 9.81 4.80
N CYS A 120 -16.65 10.61 3.75
CA CYS A 120 -15.54 11.31 3.08
C CYS A 120 -15.42 12.75 3.55
N SER A 121 -14.43 13.00 4.41
CA SER A 121 -13.82 14.32 4.62
C SER A 121 -12.72 14.56 3.58
N LEU A 122 -13.07 14.54 2.29
CA LEU A 122 -12.21 15.07 1.22
C LEU A 122 -12.73 16.47 0.90
N THR A 123 -12.19 17.46 1.59
CA THR A 123 -12.37 18.86 1.21
C THR A 123 -11.41 19.15 0.05
N PRO A 124 -11.88 19.75 -1.06
CA PRO A 124 -11.02 20.21 -2.14
C PRO A 124 -10.06 21.33 -1.69
#